data_AF-A0A2A2QF86-F1
#
_entry.id   AF-A0A2A2QF86-F1
#
_cell.length_a   1.000
_cell.length_b   1.000
_cell.length_c   1.000
_cell.angle_alpha   90.00
_cell.angle_beta   90.00
_cell.angle_gamma   90.00
#
_symmetry.space_group_name_H-M   'P 1'
#
loop_
_entity.id
_entity.type
_entity.pdbx_description
1 polymer ?
#
loop_
_entity_poly.entity_id
_entity_poly.type
_entity_poly.pdbx_seq_one_letter_code
_entity_poly.pdbx_strand_id
1 'polypeptide(L)'
;MPYLTSDFGLNKMLGTSILVTRAVLDRCEGDERYLVRRMGSFVLKGKTLGIEVFEILGRRDDPAGAVRKRSADYLRFYQDGLAAFQGGDFWRAADCFGQSLKLHDRLPEDPASRLFLDVIATAGGTSPDLTTWRGEVALDSK
;
A
#
# COMPACT_ATOMS: atom_id res chain seq x y z
N MET A 1 -1.51 -9.63 15.37
CA MET A 1 -1.95 -8.84 14.19
C MET A 1 -2.21 -7.42 14.67
N PRO A 2 -1.50 -6.40 14.17
CA PRO A 2 -1.83 -5.00 14.44
C PRO A 2 -3.15 -4.65 13.73
N TYR A 3 -4.06 -3.98 14.43
CA TYR A 3 -5.38 -3.58 13.94
C TYR A 3 -5.46 -2.06 13.80
N LEU A 4 -6.07 -1.58 12.73
CA LEU A 4 -6.44 -0.18 12.55
C LEU A 4 -7.97 -0.06 12.50
N THR A 5 -8.53 0.80 13.35
CA THR A 5 -9.96 1.13 13.35
C THR A 5 -10.25 2.27 12.37
N SER A 6 -11.13 2.09 11.37
CA SER A 6 -11.65 3.21 10.56
C SER A 6 -13.04 2.97 9.97
N ASP A 7 -13.83 4.05 9.83
CA ASP A 7 -15.20 4.04 9.28
C ASP A 7 -15.25 4.29 7.75
N PHE A 8 -14.10 4.34 7.08
CA PHE A 8 -13.99 4.70 5.66
C PHE A 8 -13.67 3.49 4.78
N GLY A 9 -14.21 3.49 3.55
CA GLY A 9 -13.82 2.48 2.55
C GLY A 9 -12.34 2.55 2.20
N LEU A 10 -11.75 1.41 1.78
CA LEU A 10 -10.31 1.25 1.57
C LEU A 10 -9.67 2.30 0.65
N ASN A 11 -10.38 2.74 -0.39
CA ASN A 11 -9.93 3.84 -1.27
C ASN A 11 -9.64 5.12 -0.49
N LYS A 12 -10.52 5.47 0.45
CA LYS A 12 -10.40 6.69 1.24
C LYS A 12 -9.29 6.57 2.30
N MET A 13 -9.09 5.37 2.86
CA MET A 13 -7.97 5.11 3.78
C MET A 13 -6.62 5.23 3.07
N LEU A 14 -6.51 4.71 1.85
CA LEU A 14 -5.25 4.68 1.11
C LEU A 14 -5.00 5.95 0.28
N GLY A 15 -5.97 6.87 0.22
CA GLY A 15 -5.84 8.11 -0.56
C GLY A 15 -5.82 7.87 -2.07
N THR A 16 -6.46 6.79 -2.55
CA THR A 16 -6.41 6.35 -3.94
C THR A 16 -7.71 6.66 -4.67
N SER A 17 -7.62 6.96 -5.97
CA SER A 17 -8.81 7.18 -6.81
C SER A 17 -9.41 5.88 -7.35
N ILE A 18 -8.57 4.89 -7.67
CA ILE A 18 -8.99 3.59 -8.21
C ILE A 18 -8.14 2.49 -7.57
N LEU A 19 -8.78 1.64 -6.76
CA LEU A 19 -8.21 0.38 -6.29
C LEU A 19 -8.81 -0.80 -7.03
N VAL A 20 -7.95 -1.73 -7.40
CA VAL A 20 -8.32 -3.02 -7.97
C VAL A 20 -7.66 -4.14 -7.18
N THR A 21 -8.26 -5.32 -7.16
CA THR A 21 -7.61 -6.51 -6.61
C THR A 21 -6.71 -7.14 -7.67
N ARG A 22 -5.77 -7.99 -7.23
CA ARG A 22 -5.00 -8.86 -8.13
C ARG A 22 -5.90 -9.57 -9.16
N ALA A 23 -7.00 -10.17 -8.70
CA ALA A 23 -7.90 -10.94 -9.55
C ALA A 23 -8.69 -10.12 -10.58
N VAL A 24 -8.82 -8.81 -10.39
CA VAL A 24 -9.39 -7.89 -11.39
C VAL A 24 -8.30 -7.49 -12.38
N LEU A 25 -7.12 -7.17 -11.86
CA LEU A 25 -5.95 -6.80 -12.66
C LEU A 25 -5.58 -7.93 -13.64
N ASP A 26 -5.45 -9.18 -13.16
CA ASP A 26 -5.16 -10.37 -13.98
C ASP A 26 -6.21 -10.63 -15.09
N ARG A 27 -7.45 -10.14 -14.91
CA ARG A 27 -8.52 -10.25 -15.91
C ARG A 27 -8.55 -9.11 -16.91
N CYS A 28 -7.87 -8.00 -16.62
CA CYS A 28 -7.63 -6.98 -17.60
C CYS A 28 -6.59 -7.54 -18.59
N GLU A 29 -6.97 -7.73 -19.85
CA GLU A 29 -6.03 -8.12 -20.92
C GLU A 29 -4.98 -7.01 -21.15
N GLY A 30 -3.97 -6.98 -20.29
CA GLY A 30 -2.87 -6.03 -20.32
C GLY A 30 -2.63 -5.30 -19.00
N ASP A 31 -2.17 -5.99 -17.96
CA ASP A 31 -1.44 -5.37 -16.83
C ASP A 31 -0.34 -4.42 -17.32
N GLU A 32 0.26 -4.77 -18.46
CA GLU A 32 1.25 -3.96 -19.16
C GLU A 32 0.68 -2.65 -19.72
N ARG A 33 -0.64 -2.52 -19.90
CA ARG A 33 -1.29 -1.28 -20.37
C ARG A 33 -1.48 -0.26 -19.26
N TYR A 34 -1.41 -0.66 -18.00
CA TYR A 34 -1.61 0.22 -16.85
C TYR A 34 -0.31 0.47 -16.08
N LEU A 35 -0.15 1.70 -15.60
CA LEU A 35 0.77 2.02 -14.54
C LEU A 35 0.06 1.70 -13.23
N VAL A 36 0.63 0.77 -12.46
CA VAL A 36 0.05 0.33 -11.19
C VAL A 36 1.05 0.47 -10.07
N ARG A 37 0.54 0.73 -8.87
CA ARG A 37 1.29 0.67 -7.61
C ARG A 37 0.66 -0.41 -6.75
N ARG A 38 1.46 -1.36 -6.31
CA ARG A 38 1.00 -2.39 -5.37
C ARG A 38 0.80 -1.72 -4.01
N MET A 39 -0.36 -1.85 -3.40
CA MET A 39 -0.68 -1.15 -2.14
C MET A 39 -0.56 -2.04 -0.91
N GLY A 40 -0.36 -3.34 -1.11
CA GLY A 40 -0.23 -4.36 -0.07
C GLY A 40 -1.42 -5.28 0.01
N SER A 41 -1.47 -6.06 1.10
CA SER A 41 -2.50 -7.06 1.35
C SER A 41 -3.30 -6.69 2.59
N PHE A 42 -4.62 -6.71 2.46
CA PHE A 42 -5.55 -6.23 3.49
C PHE A 42 -6.57 -7.30 3.84
N VAL A 43 -6.72 -7.60 5.13
CA VAL A 43 -7.77 -8.49 5.62
C VAL A 43 -8.98 -7.62 5.98
N LEU A 44 -10.06 -7.75 5.20
CA LEU A 44 -11.29 -6.99 5.44
C LEU A 44 -12.11 -7.57 6.61
N LYS A 45 -12.95 -6.75 7.22
CA LYS A 45 -13.87 -7.17 8.28
C LYS A 45 -14.68 -8.40 7.87
N GLY A 46 -14.68 -9.41 8.75
CA GLY A 46 -15.37 -10.69 8.52
C GLY A 46 -14.72 -11.59 7.48
N LYS A 47 -13.49 -11.29 7.03
CA LYS A 47 -12.68 -12.15 6.15
C LYS A 47 -11.46 -12.67 6.89
N THR A 48 -11.01 -13.85 6.50
CA THR A 48 -9.83 -14.52 7.05
C THR A 48 -8.63 -14.49 6.11
N LEU A 49 -8.86 -14.19 4.83
CA LEU A 49 -7.83 -14.12 3.80
C LEU A 49 -7.61 -12.66 3.39
N GLY A 50 -6.35 -12.24 3.35
CA GLY A 50 -5.97 -10.95 2.82
C GLY A 50 -6.25 -10.86 1.32
N ILE A 51 -6.72 -9.70 0.88
CA ILE A 51 -6.81 -9.34 -0.53
C ILE A 51 -5.64 -8.45 -0.90
N GLU A 52 -4.90 -8.84 -1.93
CA GLU A 52 -3.87 -7.99 -2.51
C GLU A 52 -4.54 -6.93 -3.38
N VAL A 53 -4.19 -5.66 -3.14
CA VAL A 53 -4.78 -4.51 -3.85
C VAL A 53 -3.72 -3.64 -4.52
N PHE A 54 -4.13 -3.01 -5.61
CA PHE A 54 -3.31 -2.18 -6.49
C PHE A 54 -4.03 -0.87 -6.75
N GLU A 55 -3.28 0.22 -6.71
CA GLU A 55 -3.72 1.52 -7.22
C GLU A 55 -3.44 1.59 -8.72
N ILE A 56 -4.45 1.94 -9.51
CA ILE A 56 -4.25 2.30 -10.93
C ILE A 56 -3.82 3.77 -10.98
N LEU A 57 -2.58 4.00 -11.41
CA LEU A 57 -2.01 5.34 -11.57
C LEU A 57 -2.36 5.95 -12.93
N GLY A 58 -2.74 5.12 -13.91
CA GLY A 58 -3.03 5.58 -15.26
C GLY A 58 -2.75 4.53 -16.31
N ARG A 59 -2.83 4.93 -17.58
CA ARG A 59 -2.42 4.09 -18.70
C ARG A 59 -0.96 4.34 -19.06
N ARG A 60 -0.23 3.31 -19.51
CA ARG A 60 1.16 3.44 -19.95
C ARG A 60 1.30 4.17 -21.28
N ASP A 61 0.31 4.00 -22.16
CA ASP A 61 0.24 4.63 -23.48
C ASP A 61 -0.20 6.10 -23.43
N ASP A 62 -0.61 6.58 -22.25
CA ASP A 62 -0.94 7.98 -22.00
C ASP A 62 -0.16 8.54 -20.80
N PRO A 63 1.13 8.88 -20.98
CA PRO A 63 1.96 9.44 -19.92
C PRO A 63 1.50 10.82 -19.42
N ALA A 64 0.63 11.50 -20.18
CA ALA A 64 0.10 12.82 -19.85
C ALA A 64 -1.18 12.72 -19.00
N GLY A 65 -2.03 11.74 -19.29
CA GLY A 65 -3.27 11.43 -18.55
C GLY A 65 -3.10 10.41 -17.42
N ALA A 66 -2.00 9.65 -17.39
CA ALA A 66 -1.62 8.93 -16.18
C ALA A 66 -1.50 9.95 -15.06
N VAL A 67 -2.30 9.76 -14.00
CA VAL A 67 -2.43 10.67 -12.87
C VAL A 67 -1.04 10.97 -12.37
N ARG A 68 -0.54 12.12 -12.84
CA ARG A 68 0.52 12.90 -12.26
C ARG A 68 1.76 12.05 -11.98
N LYS A 69 2.66 11.85 -12.97
CA LYS A 69 4.08 11.43 -12.82
C LYS A 69 4.55 11.47 -11.36
N ARG A 70 4.23 10.45 -10.56
CA ARG A 70 4.75 10.36 -9.19
C ARG A 70 6.24 10.18 -9.38
N SER A 71 7.08 10.80 -8.55
CA SER A 71 8.52 10.68 -8.77
C SER A 71 8.90 9.19 -8.76
N ALA A 72 9.77 8.78 -9.68
CA ALA A 72 10.18 7.37 -9.75
C ALA A 72 10.76 6.92 -8.41
N ASP A 73 11.47 7.82 -7.72
CA ASP A 73 12.00 7.60 -6.38
C ASP A 73 10.88 7.40 -5.35
N TYR A 74 9.82 8.21 -5.36
CA TYR A 74 8.66 8.01 -4.50
C TYR A 74 8.09 6.59 -4.64
N LEU A 75 7.84 6.17 -5.88
CA LEU A 75 7.28 4.84 -6.15
C LEU A 75 8.23 3.74 -5.70
N ARG A 76 9.54 3.90 -5.97
CA ARG A 76 10.56 2.94 -5.53
C ARG A 76 10.58 2.81 -4.01
N PHE A 77 10.69 3.93 -3.27
CA PHE A 77 10.74 3.90 -1.81
C PHE A 77 9.47 3.28 -1.21
N TYR A 78 8.30 3.57 -1.77
CA TYR A 78 7.09 2.91 -1.31
C TYR A 78 7.11 1.38 -1.54
N GLN A 79 7.51 0.95 -2.74
CA GLN A 79 7.54 -0.48 -3.08
C GLN A 79 8.59 -1.24 -2.25
N ASP A 80 9.74 -0.63 -2.01
CA ASP A 80 10.79 -1.17 -1.14
C ASP A 80 10.32 -1.26 0.32
N GLY A 81 9.60 -0.24 0.80
CA GLY A 81 8.99 -0.24 2.13
C GLY A 81 7.93 -1.33 2.28
N LEU A 82 7.09 -1.53 1.26
CA LEU A 82 6.10 -2.59 1.25
C LEU A 82 6.75 -3.98 1.24
N ALA A 83 7.80 -4.19 0.43
CA ALA A 83 8.53 -5.45 0.42
C ALA A 83 9.19 -5.75 1.78
N ALA A 84 9.82 -4.75 2.40
CA ALA A 84 10.39 -4.88 3.74
C ALA A 84 9.33 -5.18 4.80
N PHE A 85 8.19 -4.49 4.76
CA PHE A 85 7.06 -4.71 5.67
C PHE A 85 6.54 -6.15 5.56
N GLN A 86 6.33 -6.62 4.33
CA GLN A 86 5.87 -7.99 4.09
C GLN A 86 6.90 -9.04 4.51
N GLY A 87 8.19 -8.73 4.39
CA GLY A 87 9.29 -9.53 4.92
C GLY A 87 9.47 -9.44 6.44
N GLY A 88 8.72 -8.59 7.14
CA GLY A 88 8.82 -8.37 8.58
C GLY A 88 9.99 -7.48 9.01
N ASP A 89 10.72 -6.86 8.08
CA ASP A 89 11.76 -5.89 8.38
C ASP A 89 11.13 -4.51 8.61
N PHE A 90 10.61 -4.31 9.82
CA PHE A 90 9.87 -3.10 10.19
C PHE A 90 10.75 -1.86 10.26
N TRP A 91 12.03 -2.03 10.57
CA TRP A 91 12.98 -0.91 10.58
C TRP A 91 13.20 -0.38 9.16
N ARG A 92 13.51 -1.28 8.21
CA ARG A 92 13.69 -0.89 6.81
C ARG A 92 12.39 -0.39 6.19
N ALA A 93 11.27 -1.02 6.51
CA ALA A 93 9.96 -0.58 6.07
C ALA A 93 9.68 0.86 6.51
N ALA A 94 9.93 1.17 7.79
CA ALA A 94 9.71 2.51 8.34
C ALA A 94 10.60 3.57 7.67
N ASP A 95 11.89 3.29 7.43
CA ASP A 95 12.76 4.22 6.71
C ASP A 95 12.25 4.47 5.29
N CYS A 96 11.97 3.40 4.54
CA CYS A 96 11.48 3.48 3.16
C CYS A 96 10.14 4.24 3.04
N PHE A 97 9.16 3.94 3.89
CA PHE A 97 7.89 4.69 3.91
C PHE A 97 8.10 6.15 4.35
N GLY A 98 9.05 6.42 5.24
CA GLY A 98 9.46 7.77 5.61
C GLY A 98 10.06 8.55 4.43
N GLN A 99 10.90 7.93 3.60
CA GLN A 99 11.43 8.56 2.38
C GLN A 99 10.32 8.78 1.34
N SER A 100 9.43 7.81 1.16
CA SER A 100 8.25 7.93 0.31
C SER A 100 7.39 9.15 0.70
N LEU A 101 7.09 9.34 1.98
CA LEU A 101 6.35 10.52 2.46
C LEU A 101 7.01 11.85 2.10
N LYS A 102 8.35 11.94 2.21
CA LYS A 102 9.10 13.18 1.90
C LYS A 102 9.08 13.55 0.42
N LEU A 103 8.98 12.56 -0.46
CA LEU A 103 9.01 12.72 -1.92
C LEU A 103 7.61 12.86 -2.55
N HIS A 104 6.58 12.93 -1.71
CA HIS A 104 5.20 13.02 -2.17
C HIS A 104 4.84 14.46 -2.55
N ASP A 105 5.25 14.89 -3.74
CA ASP A 105 5.20 16.31 -4.14
C ASP A 105 3.80 16.87 -4.51
N ARG A 106 2.72 16.07 -4.49
CA ARG A 106 1.44 16.43 -5.14
C ARG A 106 0.15 16.27 -4.32
N LEU A 107 0.19 15.64 -3.16
CA LEU A 107 -0.84 15.71 -2.12
C LEU A 107 -0.13 16.06 -0.82
N PRO A 108 -0.77 16.79 0.11
CA PRO A 108 -0.16 17.15 1.37
C PRO A 108 0.35 15.94 2.19
N GLU A 109 -0.17 14.74 1.93
CA GLU A 109 0.24 13.49 2.59
C GLU A 109 0.09 12.30 1.62
N ASP A 110 0.88 11.22 1.78
CA ASP A 110 0.61 9.90 1.16
C ASP A 110 -0.03 8.98 2.21
N PRO A 111 -1.37 8.86 2.23
CA PRO A 111 -2.07 8.13 3.30
C PRO A 111 -1.66 6.66 3.36
N ALA A 112 -1.27 6.07 2.23
CA ALA A 112 -0.83 4.68 2.20
C ALA A 112 0.51 4.47 2.92
N SER A 113 1.52 5.33 2.69
CA SER A 113 2.79 5.26 3.44
C SER A 113 2.55 5.51 4.94
N ARG A 114 1.67 6.45 5.27
CA ARG A 114 1.31 6.76 6.66
C ARG A 114 0.65 5.57 7.37
N LEU A 115 -0.27 4.89 6.69
CA LEU A 115 -0.94 3.70 7.22
C LEU A 115 0.08 2.63 7.65
N PHE A 116 1.06 2.30 6.81
CA PHE A 116 2.06 1.30 7.19
C PHE A 116 2.96 1.76 8.34
N LEU A 117 3.30 3.04 8.41
CA LEU A 117 4.04 3.59 9.55
C LEU A 117 3.24 3.49 10.84
N ASP A 118 1.94 3.76 10.81
CA ASP A 118 1.07 3.64 11.98
C ASP A 118 0.93 2.17 12.42
N VAL A 119 0.87 1.23 11.47
CA VAL A 119 0.90 -0.22 11.75
C VAL A 119 2.21 -0.63 12.44
N ILE A 120 3.36 -0.20 11.90
CA ILE A 120 4.68 -0.47 12.48
C ILE A 120 4.79 0.13 13.89
N ALA A 121 4.34 1.38 14.06
CA ALA A 121 4.33 2.05 15.36
C ALA A 121 3.44 1.34 16.38
N THR A 122 2.26 0.86 15.97
CA THR A 122 1.35 0.09 16.83
C THR A 122 1.97 -1.23 17.29
N ALA A 123 2.84 -1.84 16.47
CA ALA A 123 3.63 -3.00 16.83
C ALA A 123 4.87 -2.67 17.69
N GLY A 124 5.03 -1.41 18.13
CA GLY A 124 6.18 -0.96 18.91
C GLY A 124 7.49 -0.92 18.11
N GLY A 125 7.43 -0.89 16.78
CA GLY A 125 8.61 -0.91 15.90
C GLY A 125 9.38 -2.23 15.91
N THR A 126 8.87 -3.25 16.61
CA THR A 126 9.51 -4.57 16.69
C THR A 126 9.05 -5.43 15.53
N SER A 127 10.00 -6.07 14.84
CA SER A 127 9.70 -7.01 13.77
C SER A 127 8.81 -8.16 14.28
N PRO A 128 7.80 -8.57 13.48
CA PRO A 128 6.91 -9.66 13.85
C PRO A 128 7.63 -11.00 13.83
N ASP A 129 7.08 -11.99 14.53
CA ASP A 129 7.48 -13.38 14.38
C ASP A 129 7.16 -13.86 12.95
N LEU A 130 8.21 -14.16 12.18
CA LEU A 130 8.11 -14.54 10.77
C LEU A 130 7.37 -15.88 10.56
N THR A 131 7.22 -16.72 11.58
CA THR A 131 6.45 -17.97 11.47
C THR A 131 4.95 -17.71 11.34
N THR A 132 4.47 -16.64 11.97
CA THR A 132 3.05 -16.25 11.99
C THR A 132 2.76 -15.02 11.15
N TRP A 133 3.79 -14.25 10.78
CA TRP A 133 3.65 -13.09 9.91
C TRP A 133 3.21 -13.50 8.51
N ARG A 134 2.30 -12.70 7.94
CA ARG A 134 1.77 -12.89 6.59
C ARG A 134 1.95 -11.67 5.69
N GLY A 135 2.51 -10.58 6.22
CA GLY A 135 2.69 -9.35 5.44
C GLY A 135 1.38 -8.62 5.13
N GLU A 136 0.36 -8.81 5.97
CA GLU A 136 -1.00 -8.28 5.75
C GLU A 136 -1.39 -7.27 6.83
N VAL A 137 -2.26 -6.33 6.48
CA VAL A 137 -2.86 -5.37 7.40
C VAL A 137 -4.31 -5.77 7.66
N ALA A 138 -4.66 -6.02 8.92
CA ALA A 138 -6.04 -6.28 9.31
C ALA A 138 -6.80 -4.96 9.50
N LEU A 139 -7.92 -4.82 8.81
CA LEU A 139 -8.80 -3.66 8.92
C LEU A 139 -9.97 -4.01 9.84
N ASP A 140 -10.10 -3.28 10.93
CA ASP A 140 -11.25 -3.39 11.81
C ASP A 140 -12.17 -2.18 11.63
N SER A 141 -13.47 -2.39 11.76
CA SER A 141 -14.42 -1.29 11.90
C SER A 141 -15.05 -1.44 13.29
N LYS A 142 -15.11 -0.35 14.04
CA LYS A 142 -15.89 -0.31 15.28
C LYS A 142 -17.34 -0.71 15.02
#